data_AF-A0A1I6PHI4-F1
#
_entry.id   AF-A0A1I6PHI4-F1
#
_cell.length_a   1.000
_cell.length_b   1.000
_cell.length_c   1.000
_cell.angle_alpha   90.00
_cell.angle_beta   90.00
_cell.angle_gamma   90.00
#
_symmetry.space_group_name_H-M   'P 1'
#
loop_
_entity.id
_entity.type
_entity.pdbx_description
1 polymer ?
#
loop_
_entity_poly.entity_id
_entity_poly.type
_entity_poly.pdbx_seq_one_letter_code
_entity_poly.pdbx_strand_id
1 'polypeptide(L)' 'MPDTLRLIIFILAGISAFFALIREFKKPQKNIFLIFFEFLILIGVTWLIIKTLV' A
#
# COMPACT_ATOMS: atom_id res chain seq x y z
N MET A 1 18.85 -14.04 -0.53
CA MET A 1 18.93 -12.64 -0.03
C MET A 1 17.55 -12.25 0.48
N PRO A 2 17.30 -12.31 1.80
CA PRO A 2 15.98 -12.03 2.38
C PRO A 2 15.44 -10.63 2.04
N ASP A 3 16.34 -9.68 1.78
CA ASP A 3 16.02 -8.29 1.43
C ASP A 3 15.25 -8.16 0.10
N THR A 4 15.60 -8.97 -0.91
CA THR A 4 14.92 -8.97 -2.21
C THR A 4 13.48 -9.48 -2.09
N LEU A 5 13.27 -10.56 -1.32
CA LEU A 5 11.93 -11.10 -1.06
C LEU A 5 11.06 -10.11 -0.29
N ARG A 6 11.63 -9.45 0.72
CA ARG A 6 10.95 -8.41 1.50
C ARG A 6 10.50 -7.26 0.61
N LEU A 7 11.36 -6.79 -0.29
CA LEU A 7 11.05 -5.72 -1.24
C LEU A 7 9.91 -6.11 -2.19
N ILE A 8 9.93 -7.33 -2.73
CA ILE A 8 8.87 -7.86 -3.60
C ILE A 8 7.51 -7.87 -2.87
N ILE A 9 7.48 -8.34 -1.62
CA ILE A 9 6.26 -8.36 -0.81
C ILE A 9 5.74 -6.94 -0.56
N PHE A 10 6.62 -5.98 -0.28
CA PHE A 10 6.22 -4.57 -0.09
C PHE A 10 5.63 -3.94 -1.36
N ILE A 11 6.24 -4.21 -2.51
CA ILE A 11 5.72 -3.73 -3.80
C ILE A 11 4.33 -4.34 -4.08
N LEU A 12 4.17 -5.65 -3.86
CA LEU A 12 2.88 -6.32 -4.00
C LEU A 12 1.81 -5.74 -3.07
N ALA A 13 2.17 -5.49 -1.81
CA ALA A 13 1.27 -4.85 -0.84
C ALA A 13 0.86 -3.44 -1.30
N GLY A 14 1.82 -2.61 -1.75
CA GLY A 14 1.53 -1.27 -2.26
C GLY A 14 0.60 -1.29 -3.48
N ILE A 15 0.82 -2.19 -4.44
CA ILE A 15 -0.05 -2.35 -5.62
C ILE A 15 -1.45 -2.79 -5.20
N SER A 16 -1.56 -3.75 -4.29
CA SER A 16 -2.87 -4.21 -3.79
C SER A 16 -3.64 -3.10 -3.09
N ALA A 17 -2.94 -2.26 -2.31
CA ALA A 17 -3.56 -1.16 -1.59
C ALA A 17 -4.05 -0.06 -2.52
N PHE A 18 -3.27 0.23 -3.56
CA PHE A 18 -3.66 1.15 -4.62
C PHE A 18 -4.93 0.67 -5.35
N PHE A 19 -5.01 -0.63 -5.66
CA PHE A 19 -6.19 -1.21 -6.31
C PHE A 19 -7.41 -1.23 -5.38
N ALA A 20 -7.21 -1.49 -4.09
CA ALA A 20 -8.25 -1.43 -3.07
C ALA A 20 -8.82 -0.01 -2.94
N LEU A 21 -7.96 1.02 -2.94
CA LEU A 21 -8.36 2.43 -2.98
C LEU A 21 -9.20 2.75 -4.21
N ILE A 22 -8.74 2.38 -5.41
CA ILE A 22 -9.51 2.59 -6.65
C ILE A 22 -10.89 1.92 -6.55
N ARG A 23 -10.94 0.69 -6.03
CA ARG A 23 -12.18 -0.04 -5.86
C ARG A 23 -13.11 0.63 -4.85
N GLU A 24 -12.58 1.14 -3.75
CA GLU A 24 -13.35 1.83 -2.71
C GLU A 24 -13.87 3.18 -3.19
N PHE A 25 -13.09 3.91 -3.99
CA PHE A 25 -13.54 5.17 -4.61
C PHE A 25 -14.63 4.99 -5.67
N LYS A 26 -14.68 3.82 -6.33
CA LYS A 26 -15.73 3.45 -7.28
C LYS A 26 -17.05 3.04 -6.62
N LYS A 27 -17.06 2.76 -5.31
CA LYS A 27 -18.29 2.40 -4.61
C LYS A 27 -19.19 3.63 -4.43
N PRO A 28 -20.52 3.47 -4.57
CA PRO A 28 -21.47 4.56 -4.34
C PRO A 28 -21.49 5.00 -2.87
N GLN A 29 -21.22 4.06 -1.94
CA GLN A 29 -21.04 4.34 -0.52
C GLN A 29 -19.58 4.10 -0.15
N LYS A 30 -18.83 5.19 0.00
CA LYS A 30 -17.39 5.16 0.27
C LYS A 30 -17.16 4.88 1.75
N ASN A 31 -16.37 3.86 2.06
CA ASN A 31 -15.92 3.65 3.43
C ASN A 31 -14.65 4.47 3.71
N ILE A 32 -14.81 5.61 4.37
CA ILE A 32 -13.72 6.54 4.71
C ILE A 32 -12.65 5.85 5.58
N PHE A 33 -13.04 4.98 6.50
CA PHE A 33 -12.09 4.22 7.32
C PHE A 33 -11.19 3.32 6.47
N LEU A 34 -11.79 2.66 5.48
CA LEU A 34 -11.08 1.75 4.58
C LEU A 34 -10.11 2.53 3.69
N ILE A 35 -10.54 3.68 3.14
CA ILE A 35 -9.67 4.60 2.40
C ILE A 35 -8.47 5.04 3.25
N PHE A 36 -8.72 5.43 4.50
CA PHE A 36 -7.67 5.89 5.42
C PHE A 36 -6.68 4.77 5.77
N PHE A 37 -7.19 3.56 5.95
CA PHE A 37 -6.37 2.37 6.21
C PHE A 37 -5.46 2.02 5.03
N GLU A 38 -6.00 2.02 3.81
CA GLU A 38 -5.22 1.78 2.59
C GLU A 38 -4.14 2.87 2.37
N PHE A 39 -4.46 4.13 2.69
CA PHE A 39 -3.46 5.21 2.68
C PHE A 39 -2.35 5.01 3.71
N LEU A 40 -2.68 4.50 4.90
CA LEU A 40 -1.69 4.18 5.92
C LEU A 40 -0.73 3.07 5.45
N ILE A 41 -1.25 2.07 4.74
CA ILE A 41 -0.45 1.01 4.11
C ILE A 41 0.49 1.62 3.05
N LEU A 42 -0.01 2.49 2.17
CA LEU A 42 0.82 3.14 1.16
C LEU A 42 1.97 3.95 1.78
N ILE A 43 1.69 4.75 2.82
CA ILE A 43 2.72 5.51 3.55
C ILE A 43 3.77 4.57 4.14
N GLY A 44 3.34 3.46 4.77
CA GLY A 44 4.25 2.46 5.34
C GLY A 44 5.14 1.81 4.29
N VAL A 45 4.59 1.46 3.12
CA VAL A 45 5.34 0.91 1.98
C VAL A 45 6.37 1.92 1.49
N THR A 46 5.99 3.18 1.26
CA THR A 46 6.90 4.24 0.82
C THR A 46 8.04 4.48 1.80
N TRP A 47 7.74 4.52 3.11
CA TRP A 47 8.77 4.68 4.15
C TRP A 47 9.80 3.55 4.13
N LEU A 48 9.33 2.31 4.00
CA LEU A 48 10.21 1.14 4.00
C LEU A 48 11.06 1.03 2.74
N ILE A 49 10.52 1.43 1.58
CA ILE A 49 11.30 1.52 0.34
C ILE A 49 12.38 2.60 0.50
N ILE A 50 12.04 3.79 0.98
CA ILE A 50 13.01 4.87 1.20
C ILE A 50 14.13 4.42 2.14
N LYS A 51 13.80 3.78 3.26
CA LYS A 51 14.78 3.25 4.21
C LYS A 51 15.66 2.13 3.64
N THR A 52 15.18 1.41 2.63
CA THR A 52 15.95 0.36 1.96
C THR A 52 16.88 0.94 0.90
N LEU A 53 16.56 2.11 0.36
CA LEU A 53 17.25 2.74 -0.76
C LEU A 53 18.27 3.82 -0.31
N VAL A 54 18.06 4.42 0.86
CA VAL A 54 18.95 5.40 1.55
C VAL A 54 19.70 4.71 2.67
#